data_AF-A0A3D0KDY9-F1
#
_entry.id   AF-A0A3D0KDY9-F1
#
_cell.length_a   1.000
_cell.length_b   1.000
_cell.length_c   1.000
_cell.angle_alpha   90.00
_cell.angle_beta   90.00
_cell.angle_gamma   90.00
#
_symmetry.space_group_name_H-M   'P 1'
#
loop_
_entity.id
_entity.type
_entity.pdbx_description
1 polymer ?
#
loop_
_entity_poly.entity_id
_entity_poly.type
_entity_poly.pdbx_seq_one_letter_code
_entity_poly.pdbx_strand_id
1 'polypeptide(L)'
;MDTLLLDDNGGGALVGKCGNAHQGTWLVVKEMHLRALDIHDDPVLEVLDFRGCGEQAHLHLQLDRLPNLRMIYLPELSQGAVIHLFCMDVPRSLFIHGNVTELDADWQAGTLRLVSHKAAYEGVRLLGHDAHSDDLCPSTGKKGEDDELTVNPNQLSVVLNPRLLPASLRLSGEGTWMLPDASHVEQCVIDGPTKVSIEKASILNTLTIQSSGSYEVAGIKALATVKGAHNQLRETPDARPSSSLHHTARKHLTLRGSVKALTFADAWGHVQLHTPHLTTLTLSWAKHVALHHCRALTTVSLPDGVSVDCYGSVPYPLLNQARFFIDESTLAHCLTRIEAGEHGLLEGVLNVLAQRHTPHGVFYTLSTLLRLAKQGIALNALWQCRRALSGWQRLGGRKRKRLSLTHQDYQRANKRWAWQLPVDRVEEGFSADLHLWALCMPHCSDARAYRKTLLKEAQKRDCLVHLLRVATVEQGLPALVELATDVLVALYGQGEWQRFSLPNGQSGVARYLPRLLRAQALTPLQTTAILNAAANLAPWLSLPALLAHQLANNSGPTRALLMTLSRHPDEWFRWRMPGFPNSQHVATAKQQLLQLALVPASGAHKLVQQMEQSAVIREPAWMVNDGFLSDC
;
A
#
# COMPACT_ATOMS: atom_id res chain seq x y z
N MET A 1 3.77 -5.07 -63.99
CA MET A 1 4.81 -5.79 -63.23
C MET A 1 4.50 -7.26 -63.33
N ASP A 2 5.52 -8.08 -63.57
CA ASP A 2 5.46 -9.51 -63.28
C ASP A 2 5.15 -9.70 -61.78
N THR A 3 4.52 -10.81 -61.45
CA THR A 3 4.11 -11.23 -60.09
C THR A 3 5.23 -10.96 -59.08
N LEU A 4 4.91 -10.33 -57.94
CA LEU A 4 5.90 -10.06 -56.89
C LEU A 4 6.42 -11.41 -56.37
N LEU A 5 7.72 -11.66 -56.50
CA LEU A 5 8.33 -12.88 -56.01
C LEU A 5 8.42 -12.83 -54.49
N LEU A 6 7.67 -13.71 -53.83
CA LEU A 6 7.68 -13.88 -52.38
C LEU A 6 8.61 -15.02 -51.97
N ASP A 7 9.26 -14.88 -50.82
CA ASP A 7 9.96 -15.99 -50.16
C ASP A 7 8.99 -16.98 -49.50
N ASP A 8 9.52 -18.06 -48.93
CA ASP A 8 8.73 -19.11 -48.26
C ASP A 8 7.92 -18.60 -47.05
N ASN A 9 8.24 -17.41 -46.53
CA ASN A 9 7.54 -16.75 -45.43
C ASN A 9 6.54 -15.68 -45.90
N GLY A 10 6.39 -15.46 -47.21
CA GLY A 10 5.54 -14.41 -47.76
C GLY A 10 6.19 -13.03 -47.72
N GLY A 11 7.51 -12.95 -47.59
CA GLY A 11 8.29 -11.72 -47.62
C GLY A 11 8.71 -11.34 -49.05
N GLY A 12 8.75 -10.04 -49.34
CA GLY A 12 9.28 -9.51 -50.60
C GLY A 12 10.09 -8.23 -50.37
N ALA A 13 10.97 -7.91 -51.32
CA ALA A 13 11.75 -6.67 -51.30
C ALA A 13 11.77 -6.01 -52.68
N LEU A 14 11.60 -4.70 -52.71
CA LEU A 14 11.61 -3.86 -53.90
C LEU A 14 12.62 -2.73 -53.72
N VAL A 15 13.46 -2.51 -54.74
CA VAL A 15 14.50 -1.46 -54.71
C VAL A 15 14.41 -0.62 -55.97
N GLY A 16 14.41 0.71 -55.81
CA GLY A 16 14.29 1.65 -56.91
C GLY A 16 12.83 1.89 -57.31
N LYS A 17 12.61 2.36 -58.55
CA LYS A 17 11.27 2.67 -59.08
C LYS A 17 10.39 1.42 -59.18
N CYS A 18 9.47 1.24 -58.25
CA CYS A 18 8.61 0.07 -58.14
C CYS A 18 7.14 0.34 -58.46
N GLY A 19 6.71 1.59 -58.65
CA GLY A 19 5.33 1.87 -59.02
C GLY A 19 4.89 1.16 -60.31
N ASN A 20 3.72 0.51 -60.28
CA ASN A 20 3.18 -0.29 -61.37
C ASN A 20 1.84 0.25 -61.93
N ALA A 21 1.33 1.34 -61.36
CA ALA A 21 0.13 2.05 -61.80
C ALA A 21 0.34 3.57 -61.77
N HIS A 22 -0.61 4.33 -62.35
CA HIS A 22 -0.61 5.80 -62.37
C HIS A 22 0.72 6.42 -62.75
N GLN A 23 1.29 6.01 -63.89
CA GLN A 23 2.60 6.51 -64.38
C GLN A 23 3.77 6.23 -63.42
N GLY A 24 3.66 5.20 -62.57
CA GLY A 24 4.72 4.78 -61.65
C GLY A 24 4.68 5.46 -60.28
N THR A 25 3.64 6.24 -59.96
CA THR A 25 3.48 6.85 -58.63
C THR A 25 2.70 5.96 -57.65
N TRP A 26 2.07 4.89 -58.15
CA TRP A 26 1.31 3.94 -57.33
C TRP A 26 1.93 2.55 -57.44
N LEU A 27 2.13 1.90 -56.29
CA LEU A 27 2.40 0.47 -56.21
C LEU A 27 1.13 -0.25 -55.74
N VAL A 28 0.51 -0.99 -56.64
CA VAL A 28 -0.67 -1.82 -56.35
C VAL A 28 -0.23 -3.28 -56.22
N VAL A 29 -0.41 -3.87 -55.05
CA VAL A 29 -0.05 -5.27 -54.77
C VAL A 29 -1.31 -6.08 -54.50
N LYS A 30 -1.40 -7.26 -55.12
CA LYS A 30 -2.56 -8.17 -55.03
C LYS A 30 -2.16 -9.60 -54.63
N GLU A 31 -1.02 -9.75 -53.98
CA GLU A 31 -0.50 -11.05 -53.57
C GLU A 31 -1.14 -11.50 -52.25
N MET A 32 -1.99 -12.52 -52.32
CA MET A 32 -2.77 -13.03 -51.17
C MET A 32 -1.90 -13.55 -50.02
N HIS A 33 -0.66 -13.93 -50.30
CA HIS A 33 0.28 -14.50 -49.32
C HIS A 33 1.33 -13.51 -48.83
N LEU A 34 1.24 -12.23 -49.20
CA LEU A 34 2.14 -11.20 -48.70
C LEU A 34 2.01 -11.08 -47.18
N ARG A 35 3.13 -11.18 -46.47
CA ARG A 35 3.21 -10.96 -45.01
C ARG A 35 4.20 -9.87 -44.63
N ALA A 36 5.24 -9.68 -45.45
CA ALA A 36 6.22 -8.63 -45.26
C ALA A 36 6.61 -8.00 -46.61
N LEU A 37 6.78 -6.68 -46.64
CA LEU A 37 7.29 -5.98 -47.82
C LEU A 37 8.28 -4.89 -47.42
N ASP A 38 9.48 -5.01 -47.96
CA ASP A 38 10.52 -4.02 -47.85
C ASP A 38 10.59 -3.20 -49.14
N ILE A 39 10.54 -1.87 -49.03
CA ILE A 39 10.61 -0.97 -50.18
C ILE A 39 11.70 0.07 -49.89
N HIS A 40 12.68 0.12 -50.79
CA HIS A 40 13.84 0.99 -50.68
C HIS A 40 14.01 1.87 -51.91
N ASP A 41 14.34 3.15 -51.70
CA ASP A 41 14.87 4.04 -52.74
C ASP A 41 13.92 4.31 -53.93
N ASP A 42 12.61 4.47 -53.69
CA ASP A 42 11.68 4.96 -54.72
C ASP A 42 11.37 6.46 -54.54
N PRO A 43 11.95 7.37 -55.35
CA PRO A 43 11.75 8.80 -55.21
C PRO A 43 10.42 9.29 -55.77
N VAL A 44 9.66 8.49 -56.53
CA VAL A 44 8.41 8.93 -57.19
C VAL A 44 7.15 8.27 -56.63
N LEU A 45 7.32 7.25 -55.79
CA LEU A 45 6.21 6.54 -55.18
C LEU A 45 5.44 7.44 -54.20
N GLU A 46 4.14 7.55 -54.44
CA GLU A 46 3.22 8.36 -53.64
C GLU A 46 2.21 7.50 -52.87
N VAL A 47 1.83 6.34 -53.42
CA VAL A 47 0.74 5.51 -52.90
C VAL A 47 1.12 4.04 -52.87
N LEU A 48 0.87 3.40 -51.74
CA LEU A 48 0.87 1.96 -51.56
C LEU A 48 -0.56 1.46 -51.46
N ASP A 49 -0.98 0.55 -52.34
CA ASP A 49 -2.32 -0.04 -52.30
C ASP A 49 -2.26 -1.57 -52.18
N PHE A 50 -2.60 -2.06 -51.00
CA PHE A 50 -2.61 -3.47 -50.63
C PHE A 50 -4.02 -4.05 -50.50
N ARG A 51 -5.08 -3.29 -50.84
CA ARG A 51 -6.48 -3.75 -50.67
C ARG A 51 -6.78 -5.06 -51.41
N GLY A 52 -6.02 -5.35 -52.46
CA GLY A 52 -6.13 -6.60 -53.22
C GLY A 52 -5.46 -7.83 -52.60
N CYS A 53 -4.82 -7.72 -51.43
CA CYS A 53 -4.13 -8.84 -50.76
C CYS A 53 -5.05 -9.74 -49.90
N GLY A 54 -6.36 -9.45 -49.86
CA GLY A 54 -7.35 -10.25 -49.13
C GLY A 54 -7.29 -10.08 -47.61
N GLU A 55 -8.02 -10.93 -46.89
CA GLU A 55 -8.00 -10.96 -45.42
C GLU A 55 -6.72 -11.63 -44.91
N GLN A 56 -6.02 -10.97 -43.98
CA GLN A 56 -4.77 -11.46 -43.41
C GLN A 56 -4.69 -11.23 -41.90
N ALA A 57 -3.75 -11.92 -41.25
CA ALA A 57 -3.51 -11.72 -39.82
C ALA A 57 -2.81 -10.38 -39.56
N HIS A 58 -1.66 -10.17 -40.18
CA HIS A 58 -0.80 -8.99 -40.04
C HIS A 58 -0.08 -8.72 -41.36
N LEU A 59 0.43 -7.50 -41.51
CA LEU A 59 1.33 -7.09 -42.59
C LEU A 59 2.48 -6.28 -42.00
N HIS A 60 3.71 -6.63 -42.36
CA HIS A 60 4.92 -5.93 -41.96
C HIS A 60 5.43 -5.10 -43.13
N LEU A 61 5.61 -3.80 -42.96
CA LEU A 61 6.17 -2.91 -43.97
C LEU A 61 7.47 -2.28 -43.46
N GLN A 62 8.52 -2.34 -44.27
CA GLN A 62 9.73 -1.56 -44.08
C GLN A 62 9.88 -0.58 -45.24
N LEU A 63 9.76 0.71 -44.95
CA LEU A 63 9.65 1.78 -45.93
C LEU A 63 10.85 2.70 -45.77
N ASP A 64 11.82 2.61 -46.68
CA ASP A 64 13.10 3.34 -46.59
C ASP A 64 13.27 4.30 -47.77
N ARG A 65 13.51 5.57 -47.44
CA ARG A 65 13.80 6.65 -48.41
C ARG A 65 12.72 6.79 -49.48
N LEU A 66 11.46 6.92 -49.03
CA LEU A 66 10.27 7.15 -49.86
C LEU A 66 9.73 8.59 -49.66
N PRO A 67 10.41 9.63 -50.16
CA PRO A 67 10.15 11.03 -49.78
C PRO A 67 8.77 11.55 -50.21
N ASN A 68 8.16 10.96 -51.24
CA ASN A 68 6.87 11.38 -51.78
C ASN A 68 5.68 10.55 -51.30
N LEU A 69 5.93 9.52 -50.47
CA LEU A 69 4.88 8.66 -49.96
C LEU A 69 3.90 9.47 -49.11
N ARG A 70 2.62 9.41 -49.50
CA ARG A 70 1.52 10.15 -48.86
C ARG A 70 0.34 9.27 -48.46
N MET A 71 0.17 8.11 -49.06
CA MET A 71 -0.96 7.23 -48.77
C MET A 71 -0.58 5.75 -48.73
N ILE A 72 -1.13 5.03 -47.76
CA ILE A 72 -1.07 3.57 -47.64
C ILE A 72 -2.49 3.06 -47.43
N TYR A 73 -2.96 2.21 -48.33
CA TYR A 73 -4.20 1.45 -48.15
C TYR A 73 -3.84 0.02 -47.76
N LEU A 74 -4.05 -0.32 -46.49
CA LEU A 74 -3.80 -1.65 -45.95
C LEU A 74 -4.91 -2.64 -46.37
N PRO A 75 -4.62 -3.96 -46.38
CA PRO A 75 -5.66 -4.96 -46.52
C PRO A 75 -6.49 -5.07 -45.23
N GLU A 76 -7.48 -5.97 -45.22
CA GLU A 76 -8.22 -6.29 -44.01
C GLU A 76 -7.33 -7.12 -43.06
N LEU A 77 -6.91 -6.49 -41.96
CA LEU A 77 -5.98 -7.07 -40.98
C LEU A 77 -6.65 -7.28 -39.62
N SER A 78 -6.71 -8.53 -39.17
CA SER A 78 -7.29 -8.89 -37.86
C SER A 78 -6.39 -8.49 -36.68
N GLN A 79 -5.07 -8.46 -36.86
CA GLN A 79 -4.09 -8.03 -35.85
C GLN A 79 -3.44 -6.68 -36.16
N GLY A 80 -3.75 -6.07 -37.31
CA GLY A 80 -3.16 -4.79 -37.76
C GLY A 80 -1.76 -4.91 -38.36
N ALA A 81 -1.27 -3.80 -38.91
CA ALA A 81 0.02 -3.68 -39.56
C ALA A 81 1.12 -3.19 -38.61
N VAL A 82 2.35 -3.62 -38.88
CA VAL A 82 3.60 -3.11 -38.30
C VAL A 82 4.33 -2.34 -39.40
N ILE A 83 4.58 -1.06 -39.21
CA ILE A 83 5.14 -0.19 -40.24
C ILE A 83 6.39 0.50 -39.71
N HIS A 84 7.52 0.28 -40.37
CA HIS A 84 8.75 1.02 -40.15
C HIS A 84 8.94 2.03 -41.27
N LEU A 85 9.10 3.30 -40.92
CA LEU A 85 9.29 4.40 -41.85
C LEU A 85 10.66 5.06 -41.59
N PHE A 86 11.58 4.91 -42.53
CA PHE A 86 12.89 5.53 -42.48
C PHE A 86 12.96 6.64 -43.52
N CYS A 87 13.18 7.87 -43.06
CA CYS A 87 13.34 9.05 -43.90
C CYS A 87 14.61 9.80 -43.52
N MET A 88 15.17 10.58 -44.43
CA MET A 88 16.33 11.42 -44.10
C MET A 88 15.89 12.68 -43.33
N ASP A 89 14.81 13.32 -43.80
CA ASP A 89 14.19 14.49 -43.19
C ASP A 89 12.83 14.14 -42.57
N VAL A 90 12.21 15.11 -41.87
CA VAL A 90 10.82 14.99 -41.42
C VAL A 90 9.97 14.55 -42.61
N PRO A 91 9.19 13.46 -42.52
CA PRO A 91 8.46 12.93 -43.66
C PRO A 91 7.36 13.88 -44.13
N ARG A 92 6.91 13.67 -45.37
CA ARG A 92 5.66 14.23 -45.88
C ARG A 92 4.48 13.74 -45.03
N SER A 93 3.37 14.46 -45.06
CA SER A 93 2.13 13.99 -44.46
C SER A 93 1.70 12.66 -45.07
N LEU A 94 1.43 11.68 -44.20
CA LEU A 94 1.15 10.29 -44.56
C LEU A 94 -0.18 9.85 -43.96
N PHE A 95 -1.06 9.33 -44.81
CA PHE A 95 -2.36 8.80 -44.45
C PHE A 95 -2.35 7.28 -44.61
N ILE A 96 -2.62 6.57 -43.52
CA ILE A 96 -2.67 5.11 -43.48
C ILE A 96 -4.11 4.72 -43.22
N HIS A 97 -4.71 4.06 -44.21
CA HIS A 97 -6.07 3.55 -44.17
C HIS A 97 -6.03 2.06 -43.80
N GLY A 98 -6.74 1.69 -42.73
CA GLY A 98 -6.79 0.33 -42.20
C GLY A 98 -6.13 0.19 -40.83
N ASN A 99 -6.06 -1.03 -40.31
CA ASN A 99 -5.66 -1.31 -38.94
C ASN A 99 -4.13 -1.26 -38.76
N VAL A 100 -3.63 -0.45 -37.83
CA VAL A 100 -2.20 -0.32 -37.49
C VAL A 100 -1.97 -0.67 -36.03
N THR A 101 -1.04 -1.56 -35.72
CA THR A 101 -0.68 -1.91 -34.34
C THR A 101 0.65 -1.31 -33.90
N GLU A 102 1.61 -1.17 -34.82
CA GLU A 102 2.89 -0.54 -34.55
C GLU A 102 3.29 0.37 -35.71
N LEU A 103 3.76 1.56 -35.38
CA LEU A 103 4.39 2.48 -36.32
C LEU A 103 5.67 3.02 -35.69
N ASP A 104 6.79 2.74 -36.33
CA ASP A 104 8.12 3.18 -35.92
C ASP A 104 8.70 4.04 -37.04
N ALA A 105 8.88 5.33 -36.79
CA ALA A 105 9.37 6.27 -37.78
C ALA A 105 10.65 6.96 -37.29
N ASP A 106 11.67 6.99 -38.13
CA ASP A 106 12.98 7.55 -37.83
C ASP A 106 13.43 8.51 -38.96
N TRP A 107 13.93 9.67 -38.56
CA TRP A 107 14.57 10.66 -39.43
C TRP A 107 15.67 11.41 -38.69
N GLN A 108 16.56 12.09 -39.42
CA GLN A 108 17.77 12.70 -38.82
C GLN A 108 17.49 13.62 -37.62
N ALA A 109 16.33 14.28 -37.61
CA ALA A 109 15.95 15.25 -36.59
C ALA A 109 15.05 14.66 -35.48
N GLY A 110 14.66 13.38 -35.53
CA GLY A 110 13.80 12.80 -34.50
C GLY A 110 13.26 11.41 -34.83
N THR A 111 12.61 10.82 -33.83
CA THR A 111 11.95 9.51 -33.95
C THR A 111 10.54 9.57 -33.39
N LEU A 112 9.68 8.69 -33.88
CA LEU A 112 8.34 8.43 -33.37
C LEU A 112 8.14 6.93 -33.25
N ARG A 113 7.76 6.45 -32.07
CA ARG A 113 7.34 5.06 -31.90
C ARG A 113 5.95 4.99 -31.29
N LEU A 114 5.04 4.33 -32.00
CA LEU A 114 3.66 4.11 -31.62
C LEU A 114 3.42 2.60 -31.50
N VAL A 115 2.92 2.17 -30.34
CA VAL A 115 2.54 0.77 -30.12
C VAL A 115 1.18 0.75 -29.45
N SER A 116 0.21 0.06 -30.05
CA SER A 116 -1.09 -0.15 -29.40
C SER A 116 -1.05 -1.36 -28.47
N HIS A 117 -1.40 -1.15 -27.20
CA HIS A 117 -1.42 -2.21 -26.18
C HIS A 117 -2.77 -2.92 -26.02
N LYS A 118 -3.82 -2.50 -26.75
CA LYS A 118 -5.19 -3.06 -26.59
C LYS A 118 -5.81 -3.48 -27.91
N ALA A 119 -5.93 -2.56 -28.86
CA ALA A 119 -6.58 -2.76 -30.14
C ALA A 119 -5.91 -1.87 -31.19
N ALA A 120 -5.76 -2.37 -32.42
CA ALA A 120 -5.16 -1.61 -33.52
C ALA A 120 -5.84 -0.23 -33.70
N TYR A 121 -5.07 0.75 -34.15
CA TYR A 121 -5.61 2.03 -34.61
C TYR A 121 -6.35 1.81 -35.92
N GLU A 122 -7.58 2.30 -36.03
CA GLU A 122 -8.38 2.24 -37.25
C GLU A 122 -8.00 3.41 -38.18
N GLY A 123 -6.76 3.38 -38.63
CA GLY A 123 -6.14 4.42 -39.44
C GLY A 123 -5.21 5.34 -38.63
N VAL A 124 -4.19 5.83 -39.33
CA VAL A 124 -3.17 6.75 -38.78
C VAL A 124 -2.96 7.90 -39.75
N ARG A 125 -2.85 9.11 -39.22
CA ARG A 125 -2.53 10.33 -39.96
C ARG A 125 -1.29 10.96 -39.36
N LEU A 126 -0.19 10.96 -40.10
CA LEU A 126 1.02 11.67 -39.74
C LEU A 126 1.01 13.03 -40.45
N LEU A 127 1.06 14.12 -39.70
CA LEU A 127 1.12 15.48 -40.23
C LEU A 127 2.57 15.93 -40.29
N GLY A 128 3.12 15.85 -41.50
CA GLY A 128 4.53 16.03 -41.81
C GLY A 128 4.92 17.46 -42.16
N HIS A 129 5.99 17.62 -42.93
CA HIS A 129 6.53 18.94 -43.27
C HIS A 129 5.62 19.78 -44.17
N ASP A 130 4.72 19.14 -44.93
CA ASP A 130 3.78 19.78 -45.87
C ASP A 130 2.38 19.98 -45.29
N ALA A 131 2.16 19.64 -44.02
CA ALA A 131 0.89 19.87 -43.35
C ALA A 131 0.57 21.37 -43.20
N HIS A 132 -0.72 21.71 -43.21
CA HIS A 132 -1.25 23.06 -43.12
C HIS A 132 -2.11 23.24 -41.86
N SER A 133 -2.27 24.48 -41.37
CA SER A 133 -3.00 24.75 -40.13
C SER A 133 -4.43 24.20 -40.12
N ASP A 134 -5.06 24.14 -41.28
CA ASP A 134 -6.42 23.63 -41.47
C ASP A 134 -6.51 22.13 -41.19
N ASP A 135 -5.39 21.41 -41.26
CA ASP A 135 -5.29 19.99 -40.91
C ASP A 135 -5.52 19.73 -39.42
N LEU A 136 -5.30 20.73 -38.56
CA LEU A 136 -5.54 20.66 -37.12
C LEU A 136 -7.03 20.84 -36.77
N CYS A 137 -7.83 21.31 -37.72
CA CYS A 137 -9.27 21.55 -37.59
C CYS A 137 -10.02 20.94 -38.78
N PRO A 138 -10.07 19.59 -38.91
CA PRO A 138 -10.78 18.96 -40.01
C PRO A 138 -12.23 19.45 -40.02
N SER A 139 -12.59 20.19 -41.07
CA SER A 139 -13.90 20.81 -41.21
C SER A 139 -14.95 19.71 -41.34
N THR A 140 -15.96 19.69 -40.48
CA THR A 140 -17.09 18.75 -40.58
C THR A 140 -18.06 19.07 -41.73
N GLY A 141 -17.64 19.82 -42.75
CA GLY A 141 -18.54 20.27 -43.80
C GLY A 141 -17.87 20.80 -45.06
N LYS A 142 -17.71 19.91 -46.04
CA LYS A 142 -18.37 19.96 -47.36
C LYS A 142 -18.24 18.56 -47.97
N LYS A 143 -19.34 17.80 -48.02
CA LYS A 143 -19.44 16.59 -48.85
C LYS A 143 -19.33 17.02 -50.32
N GLY A 144 -18.11 17.19 -50.81
CA GLY A 144 -17.82 17.08 -52.23
C GLY A 144 -17.80 15.60 -52.60
N GLU A 145 -18.24 15.26 -53.80
CA GLU A 145 -18.48 13.89 -54.27
C GLU A 145 -17.22 12.99 -54.37
N ASP A 146 -16.04 13.49 -53.98
CA ASP A 146 -14.77 12.73 -53.95
C ASP A 146 -14.12 12.63 -52.54
N ASP A 147 -14.75 13.13 -51.48
CA ASP A 147 -14.11 13.23 -50.15
C ASP A 147 -14.48 12.03 -49.25
N GLU A 148 -13.83 10.88 -49.47
CA GLU A 148 -13.85 9.69 -48.59
C GLU A 148 -13.14 9.90 -47.24
N LEU A 149 -12.83 11.15 -46.84
CA LEU A 149 -12.31 11.51 -45.53
C LEU A 149 -13.42 11.53 -44.46
N THR A 150 -14.17 10.43 -44.31
CA THR A 150 -14.97 10.24 -43.09
C THR A 150 -14.00 10.04 -41.93
N VAL A 151 -13.81 11.07 -41.11
CA VAL A 151 -12.97 11.01 -39.91
C VAL A 151 -13.49 9.90 -39.01
N ASN A 152 -12.73 8.81 -38.91
CA ASN A 152 -13.06 7.72 -38.01
C ASN A 152 -12.77 8.18 -36.56
N PRO A 153 -13.74 8.09 -35.62
CA PRO A 153 -13.53 8.43 -34.21
C PRO A 153 -12.43 7.60 -33.52
N ASN A 154 -11.94 6.52 -34.14
CA ASN A 154 -10.82 5.70 -33.68
C ASN A 154 -9.49 5.98 -34.39
N GLN A 155 -9.46 6.93 -35.33
CA GLN A 155 -8.23 7.32 -36.04
C GLN A 155 -7.24 8.02 -35.09
N LEU A 156 -5.95 7.75 -35.27
CA LEU A 156 -4.86 8.46 -34.60
C LEU A 156 -4.29 9.55 -35.51
N SER A 157 -4.29 10.80 -35.04
CA SER A 157 -3.59 11.92 -35.68
C SER A 157 -2.33 12.29 -34.90
N VAL A 158 -1.19 12.41 -35.59
CA VAL A 158 0.11 12.73 -35.00
C VAL A 158 0.71 13.95 -35.69
N VAL A 159 1.04 14.99 -34.93
CA VAL A 159 1.68 16.20 -35.46
C VAL A 159 3.19 16.08 -35.38
N LEU A 160 3.84 15.69 -36.48
CA LEU A 160 5.30 15.53 -36.54
C LEU A 160 6.02 16.87 -36.68
N ASN A 161 5.44 17.81 -37.43
CA ASN A 161 6.04 19.11 -37.67
C ASN A 161 5.63 20.13 -36.58
N PRO A 162 6.52 20.48 -35.62
CA PRO A 162 6.17 21.41 -34.56
C PRO A 162 5.92 22.83 -35.07
N ARG A 163 6.42 23.20 -36.27
CA ARG A 163 6.18 24.52 -36.88
C ARG A 163 4.72 24.70 -37.30
N LEU A 164 3.97 23.61 -37.41
CA LEU A 164 2.54 23.63 -37.67
C LEU A 164 1.75 24.19 -36.49
N LEU A 165 2.28 24.08 -35.27
CA LEU A 165 1.57 24.41 -34.05
C LEU A 165 1.67 25.92 -33.75
N PRO A 166 0.55 26.68 -33.81
CA PRO A 166 0.55 28.07 -33.40
C PRO A 166 0.69 28.19 -31.87
N ALA A 167 1.12 29.36 -31.40
CA ALA A 167 1.21 29.64 -29.97
C ALA A 167 -0.15 29.50 -29.25
N SER A 168 -1.25 29.84 -29.93
CA SER A 168 -2.62 29.59 -29.48
C SER A 168 -3.25 28.49 -30.33
N LEU A 169 -3.10 27.25 -29.88
CA LEU A 169 -3.59 26.05 -30.55
C LEU A 169 -5.06 25.77 -30.19
N ARG A 170 -5.89 25.50 -31.20
CA ARG A 170 -7.19 24.86 -31.03
C ARG A 170 -7.17 23.54 -31.78
N LEU A 171 -7.39 22.45 -31.05
CA LEU A 171 -7.59 21.11 -31.60
C LEU A 171 -9.09 20.84 -31.65
N SER A 172 -9.60 20.58 -32.84
CA SER A 172 -10.99 20.20 -33.06
C SER A 172 -11.10 18.92 -33.88
N GLY A 173 -12.31 18.35 -33.92
CA GLY A 173 -12.59 17.08 -34.59
C GLY A 173 -12.70 15.91 -33.62
N GLU A 174 -12.83 14.70 -34.15
CA GLU A 174 -12.94 13.46 -33.37
C GLU A 174 -11.59 12.72 -33.34
N GLY A 175 -11.53 11.58 -32.66
CA GLY A 175 -10.33 10.74 -32.66
C GLY A 175 -9.36 10.94 -31.49
N THR A 176 -8.19 10.33 -31.69
CA THR A 176 -7.03 10.41 -30.80
C THR A 176 -5.96 11.32 -31.41
N TRP A 177 -5.41 12.24 -30.62
CA TRP A 177 -4.38 13.18 -31.06
C TRP A 177 -3.10 13.00 -30.26
N MET A 178 -1.96 13.07 -30.94
CA MET A 178 -0.64 13.08 -30.33
C MET A 178 0.20 14.24 -30.88
N LEU A 179 0.73 15.05 -29.97
CA LEU A 179 1.61 16.17 -30.25
C LEU A 179 2.95 15.89 -29.55
N PRO A 180 3.90 15.20 -30.20
CA PRO A 180 5.19 14.82 -29.61
C PRO A 180 6.08 16.01 -29.22
N ASP A 181 5.85 17.18 -29.84
CA ASP A 181 6.59 18.41 -29.54
C ASP A 181 5.67 19.64 -29.59
N ALA A 182 5.16 20.04 -28.43
CA ALA A 182 4.36 21.26 -28.26
C ALA A 182 5.15 22.38 -27.56
N SER A 183 6.48 22.42 -27.75
CA SER A 183 7.38 23.35 -27.06
C SER A 183 7.11 24.84 -27.34
N HIS A 184 6.38 25.15 -28.41
CA HIS A 184 5.99 26.50 -28.82
C HIS A 184 4.54 26.87 -28.47
N VAL A 185 3.76 25.94 -27.92
CA VAL A 185 2.34 26.18 -27.62
C VAL A 185 2.20 26.82 -26.25
N GLU A 186 1.65 28.05 -26.20
CA GLU A 186 1.38 28.79 -24.96
C GLU A 186 -0.04 28.56 -24.45
N GLN A 187 -0.99 28.37 -25.36
CA GLN A 187 -2.39 28.12 -25.05
C GLN A 187 -2.93 26.98 -25.90
N CYS A 188 -3.64 26.05 -25.28
CA CYS A 188 -4.27 24.92 -25.98
C CYS A 188 -5.75 24.82 -25.61
N VAL A 189 -6.61 24.74 -26.63
CA VAL A 189 -8.04 24.45 -26.51
C VAL A 189 -8.32 23.12 -27.19
N ILE A 190 -8.85 22.16 -26.44
CA ILE A 190 -9.27 20.84 -26.93
C ILE A 190 -10.80 20.82 -26.96
N ASP A 191 -11.36 20.71 -28.17
CA ASP A 191 -12.78 20.80 -28.44
C ASP A 191 -13.21 19.72 -29.44
N GLY A 192 -13.52 18.53 -28.92
CA GLY A 192 -13.95 17.38 -29.73
C GLY A 192 -13.14 16.11 -29.42
N PRO A 193 -11.80 16.13 -29.55
CA PRO A 193 -10.99 14.94 -29.35
C PRO A 193 -11.23 14.29 -27.99
N THR A 194 -11.35 12.96 -28.00
CA THR A 194 -11.63 12.18 -26.78
C THR A 194 -10.36 11.66 -26.12
N LYS A 195 -9.24 11.63 -26.86
CA LYS A 195 -7.91 11.30 -26.34
C LYS A 195 -6.88 12.25 -26.90
N VAL A 196 -6.12 12.93 -26.05
CA VAL A 196 -5.04 13.81 -26.49
C VAL A 196 -3.80 13.58 -25.63
N SER A 197 -2.65 13.39 -26.28
CA SER A 197 -1.33 13.38 -25.67
C SER A 197 -0.54 14.58 -26.17
N ILE A 198 -0.02 15.39 -25.26
CA ILE A 198 0.81 16.56 -25.57
C ILE A 198 2.12 16.43 -24.82
N GLU A 199 3.22 16.38 -25.55
CA GLU A 199 4.57 16.23 -25.02
C GLU A 199 5.40 17.50 -25.18
N LYS A 200 6.46 17.62 -24.37
CA LYS A 200 7.37 18.79 -24.34
C LYS A 200 6.66 20.14 -24.23
N ALA A 201 5.52 20.21 -23.53
CA ALA A 201 4.69 21.41 -23.41
C ALA A 201 5.28 22.47 -22.44
N SER A 202 6.53 22.88 -22.64
CA SER A 202 7.29 23.64 -21.64
C SER A 202 6.74 25.03 -21.36
N ILE A 203 6.24 25.72 -22.39
CA ILE A 203 5.73 27.10 -22.28
C ILE A 203 4.20 27.16 -22.19
N LEU A 204 3.51 26.00 -22.22
CA LEU A 204 2.05 25.95 -22.12
C LEU A 204 1.61 26.56 -20.80
N ASN A 205 0.88 27.66 -20.85
CA ASN A 205 0.39 28.41 -19.70
C ASN A 205 -1.09 28.11 -19.39
N THR A 206 -1.89 27.89 -20.44
CA THR A 206 -3.34 27.63 -20.30
C THR A 206 -3.78 26.41 -21.12
N LEU A 207 -4.50 25.50 -20.47
CA LEU A 207 -5.14 24.34 -21.10
C LEU A 207 -6.66 24.40 -20.90
N THR A 208 -7.41 24.39 -22.00
CA THR A 208 -8.88 24.38 -21.99
C THR A 208 -9.39 23.08 -22.58
N ILE A 209 -10.18 22.32 -21.84
CA ILE A 209 -10.71 21.02 -22.27
C ILE A 209 -12.23 21.08 -22.28
N GLN A 210 -12.85 21.07 -23.45
CA GLN A 210 -14.30 21.19 -23.60
C GLN A 210 -14.98 19.83 -23.70
N SER A 211 -14.36 18.87 -24.39
CA SER A 211 -14.85 17.49 -24.56
C SER A 211 -14.63 16.59 -23.34
N SER A 212 -15.43 15.53 -23.23
CA SER A 212 -15.15 14.40 -22.32
C SER A 212 -14.09 13.48 -22.92
N GLY A 213 -13.21 12.92 -22.11
CA GLY A 213 -12.10 12.13 -22.63
C GLY A 213 -10.97 11.90 -21.64
N SER A 214 -9.84 11.42 -22.17
CA SER A 214 -8.58 11.18 -21.46
C SER A 214 -7.48 12.04 -22.06
N TYR A 215 -6.79 12.81 -21.22
CA TYR A 215 -5.83 13.80 -21.66
C TYR A 215 -4.53 13.63 -20.88
N GLU A 216 -3.41 13.57 -21.59
CA GLU A 216 -2.07 13.49 -21.01
C GLU A 216 -1.24 14.67 -21.50
N VAL A 217 -0.68 15.42 -20.58
CA VAL A 217 0.18 16.57 -20.89
C VAL A 217 1.45 16.48 -20.08
N ALA A 218 2.58 16.43 -20.78
CA ALA A 218 3.89 16.21 -20.20
C ALA A 218 4.91 17.27 -20.63
N GLY A 219 5.98 17.38 -19.83
CA GLY A 219 6.99 18.42 -20.00
C GLY A 219 6.54 19.81 -19.57
N ILE A 220 5.45 19.94 -18.80
CA ILE A 220 4.92 21.25 -18.39
C ILE A 220 5.88 21.98 -17.44
N LYS A 221 6.16 23.26 -17.73
CA LYS A 221 6.96 24.12 -16.84
C LYS A 221 6.26 25.44 -16.51
N ALA A 222 5.44 25.96 -17.42
CA ALA A 222 4.72 27.23 -17.27
C ALA A 222 3.22 27.10 -16.98
N LEU A 223 2.65 25.88 -16.99
CA LEU A 223 1.20 25.69 -16.88
C LEU A 223 0.67 26.23 -15.56
N ALA A 224 -0.20 27.24 -15.64
CA ALA A 224 -0.81 27.89 -14.48
C ALA A 224 -2.29 27.51 -14.35
N THR A 225 -3.01 27.40 -15.47
CA THR A 225 -4.47 27.24 -15.46
C THR A 225 -4.93 26.10 -16.35
N VAL A 226 -5.79 25.25 -15.79
CA VAL A 226 -6.56 24.23 -16.51
C VAL A 226 -8.04 24.53 -16.32
N LYS A 227 -8.79 24.63 -17.42
CA LYS A 227 -10.22 24.98 -17.38
C LYS A 227 -11.05 24.09 -18.28
N GLY A 228 -12.31 23.92 -17.91
CA GLY A 228 -13.31 23.31 -18.77
C GLY A 228 -13.97 24.32 -19.72
N ALA A 229 -15.19 24.01 -20.15
CA ALA A 229 -15.95 24.86 -21.06
C ALA A 229 -16.52 26.14 -20.40
N HIS A 230 -16.72 26.13 -19.08
CA HIS A 230 -17.42 27.21 -18.38
C HIS A 230 -16.48 28.10 -17.56
N ASN A 231 -15.25 27.66 -17.29
CA ASN A 231 -14.23 28.38 -16.54
C ASN A 231 -14.74 28.88 -15.17
N GLN A 232 -15.58 28.07 -14.50
CA GLN A 232 -16.14 28.41 -13.19
C GLN A 232 -15.15 28.01 -12.10
N LEU A 233 -14.84 28.97 -11.23
CA LEU A 233 -14.08 28.71 -10.01
C LEU A 233 -15.05 28.49 -8.86
N ARG A 234 -14.65 27.62 -7.93
CA ARG A 234 -15.37 27.40 -6.69
C ARG A 234 -15.09 28.52 -5.68
N GLU A 235 -16.14 29.10 -5.11
CA GLU A 235 -16.03 30.18 -4.12
C GLU A 235 -15.74 29.64 -2.70
N THR A 236 -16.45 28.59 -2.27
CA THR A 236 -16.33 28.01 -0.92
C THR A 236 -16.14 26.50 -0.97
N PRO A 237 -15.55 25.87 0.08
CA PRO A 237 -15.21 24.45 0.02
C PRO A 237 -16.38 23.48 -0.23
N ASP A 238 -17.55 23.85 0.28
CA ASP A 238 -18.82 23.12 0.30
C ASP A 238 -19.73 23.41 -0.91
N ALA A 239 -19.37 24.39 -1.75
CA ALA A 239 -20.15 24.77 -2.91
C ALA A 239 -20.31 23.58 -3.88
N ARG A 240 -21.56 23.26 -4.21
CA ARG A 240 -21.88 22.18 -5.16
C ARG A 240 -21.70 22.67 -6.60
N PRO A 241 -21.23 21.82 -7.52
CA PRO A 241 -21.17 22.19 -8.92
C PRO A 241 -22.58 22.38 -9.47
N SER A 242 -22.74 23.32 -10.41
CA SER A 242 -23.97 23.52 -11.15
C SER A 242 -24.33 22.27 -11.98
N SER A 243 -25.62 22.09 -12.31
CA SER A 243 -26.08 20.92 -13.09
C SER A 243 -25.37 20.79 -14.45
N SER A 244 -25.03 21.91 -15.10
CA SER A 244 -24.25 21.94 -16.34
C SER A 244 -22.83 21.36 -16.19
N LEU A 245 -22.18 21.59 -15.04
CA LEU A 245 -20.85 21.05 -14.75
C LEU A 245 -20.85 19.55 -14.44
N HIS A 246 -21.95 19.00 -13.92
CA HIS A 246 -22.03 17.56 -13.62
C HIS A 246 -21.90 16.69 -14.87
N HIS A 247 -22.43 17.13 -16.00
CA HIS A 247 -22.35 16.39 -17.27
C HIS A 247 -20.95 16.45 -17.89
N THR A 248 -20.17 17.50 -17.61
CA THR A 248 -18.81 17.69 -18.16
C THR A 248 -17.70 17.05 -17.31
N ALA A 249 -18.03 16.53 -16.12
CA ALA A 249 -17.09 15.88 -15.20
C ALA A 249 -16.61 14.47 -15.62
N ARG A 250 -16.69 14.11 -16.92
CA ARG A 250 -16.19 12.84 -17.48
C ARG A 250 -14.81 13.02 -18.13
N LYS A 251 -13.97 13.85 -17.50
CA LYS A 251 -12.62 14.19 -17.97
C LYS A 251 -11.59 13.52 -17.07
N HIS A 252 -10.67 12.78 -17.67
CA HIS A 252 -9.50 12.20 -17.03
C HIS A 252 -8.28 12.97 -17.51
N LEU A 253 -7.54 13.58 -16.59
CA LEU A 253 -6.39 14.41 -16.93
C LEU A 253 -5.16 13.97 -16.14
N THR A 254 -4.06 13.73 -16.85
CA THR A 254 -2.74 13.44 -16.28
C THR A 254 -1.77 14.53 -16.69
N LEU A 255 -1.15 15.18 -15.69
CA LEU A 255 -0.16 16.24 -15.88
C LEU A 255 1.20 15.82 -15.34
N ARG A 256 2.25 15.98 -16.13
CA ARG A 256 3.63 15.66 -15.74
C ARG A 256 4.58 16.82 -16.00
N GLY A 257 5.23 17.34 -14.95
CA GLY A 257 6.22 18.41 -15.13
C GLY A 257 6.67 19.10 -13.83
N SER A 258 7.21 20.31 -13.96
CA SER A 258 7.90 21.04 -12.89
C SER A 258 7.26 22.40 -12.59
N VAL A 259 5.93 22.44 -12.49
CA VAL A 259 5.16 23.65 -12.18
C VAL A 259 5.09 23.91 -10.67
N LYS A 260 4.96 25.18 -10.28
CA LYS A 260 4.85 25.60 -8.86
C LYS A 260 3.41 25.83 -8.40
N ALA A 261 2.53 26.28 -9.29
CA ALA A 261 1.15 26.58 -8.96
C ALA A 261 0.22 26.10 -10.06
N LEU A 262 -0.88 25.45 -9.69
CA LEU A 262 -1.92 25.00 -10.61
C LEU A 262 -3.30 25.37 -10.10
N THR A 263 -4.12 25.93 -11.00
CA THR A 263 -5.53 26.21 -10.77
C THR A 263 -6.38 25.44 -11.76
N PHE A 264 -7.32 24.67 -11.24
CA PHE A 264 -8.32 23.92 -12.00
C PHE A 264 -9.70 24.56 -11.83
N ALA A 265 -10.22 25.12 -12.92
CA ALA A 265 -11.61 25.56 -13.02
C ALA A 265 -12.51 24.42 -13.52
N ASP A 266 -13.81 24.54 -13.30
CA ASP A 266 -14.85 23.55 -13.63
C ASP A 266 -14.72 22.21 -12.89
N ALA A 267 -15.57 21.25 -13.29
CA ALA A 267 -15.66 19.93 -12.69
C ALA A 267 -14.87 18.87 -13.47
N TRP A 268 -14.13 18.06 -12.72
CA TRP A 268 -13.25 17.02 -13.24
C TRP A 268 -13.69 15.63 -12.78
N GLY A 269 -13.48 14.63 -13.64
CA GLY A 269 -13.69 13.23 -13.24
C GLY A 269 -12.53 12.77 -12.39
N HIS A 270 -11.34 12.83 -12.97
CA HIS A 270 -10.11 12.34 -12.35
C HIS A 270 -8.94 13.23 -12.73
N VAL A 271 -8.11 13.62 -11.75
CA VAL A 271 -6.92 14.44 -11.96
C VAL A 271 -5.70 13.73 -11.38
N GLN A 272 -4.70 13.44 -12.21
CA GLN A 272 -3.41 12.89 -11.81
C GLN A 272 -2.32 13.93 -11.98
N LEU A 273 -1.57 14.21 -10.91
CA LEU A 273 -0.49 15.19 -10.91
C LEU A 273 0.84 14.51 -10.59
N HIS A 274 1.78 14.58 -11.53
CA HIS A 274 3.18 14.19 -11.36
C HIS A 274 4.04 15.46 -11.37
N THR A 275 3.92 16.26 -10.31
CA THR A 275 4.50 17.62 -10.23
C THR A 275 5.22 17.82 -8.90
N PRO A 276 6.49 17.35 -8.77
CA PRO A 276 7.17 17.31 -7.47
C PRO A 276 7.49 18.69 -6.87
N HIS A 277 7.47 19.74 -7.69
CA HIS A 277 7.72 21.13 -7.29
C HIS A 277 6.44 21.95 -7.05
N LEU A 278 5.27 21.33 -7.13
CA LEU A 278 4.00 22.00 -6.93
C LEU A 278 3.86 22.46 -5.48
N THR A 279 3.76 23.77 -5.26
CA THR A 279 3.57 24.39 -3.94
C THR A 279 2.12 24.80 -3.69
N THR A 280 1.38 25.14 -4.76
CA THR A 280 -0.01 25.62 -4.68
C THR A 280 -0.93 24.82 -5.60
N LEU A 281 -2.01 24.27 -5.05
CA LEU A 281 -3.05 23.58 -5.82
C LEU A 281 -4.44 24.12 -5.45
N THR A 282 -5.15 24.63 -6.44
CA THR A 282 -6.56 25.01 -6.33
C THR A 282 -7.39 24.15 -7.26
N LEU A 283 -8.34 23.39 -6.73
CA LEU A 283 -9.24 22.54 -7.49
C LEU A 283 -10.69 22.92 -7.21
N SER A 284 -11.41 23.31 -8.26
CA SER A 284 -12.81 23.75 -8.12
C SER A 284 -13.73 22.57 -7.81
N TRP A 285 -13.79 21.54 -8.66
CA TRP A 285 -14.52 20.30 -8.35
C TRP A 285 -13.84 19.08 -8.98
N ALA A 286 -13.80 17.96 -8.25
CA ALA A 286 -13.36 16.69 -8.80
C ALA A 286 -14.01 15.52 -8.07
N LYS A 287 -14.15 14.36 -8.74
CA LYS A 287 -14.51 13.11 -8.05
C LYS A 287 -13.30 12.46 -7.37
N HIS A 288 -12.13 12.57 -7.98
CA HIS A 288 -10.90 11.95 -7.51
C HIS A 288 -9.64 12.74 -7.93
N VAL A 289 -8.64 12.75 -7.05
CA VAL A 289 -7.32 13.34 -7.28
C VAL A 289 -6.23 12.35 -6.87
N ALA A 290 -5.25 12.12 -7.74
CA ALA A 290 -4.03 11.39 -7.43
C ALA A 290 -2.82 12.34 -7.49
N LEU A 291 -2.02 12.34 -6.42
CA LEU A 291 -0.83 13.16 -6.28
C LEU A 291 0.41 12.26 -6.21
N HIS A 292 1.27 12.36 -7.20
CA HIS A 292 2.50 11.58 -7.29
C HIS A 292 3.71 12.48 -6.98
N HIS A 293 4.39 12.19 -5.86
CA HIS A 293 5.59 12.89 -5.41
C HIS A 293 5.44 14.40 -5.14
N CYS A 294 4.23 14.91 -4.91
CA CYS A 294 3.94 16.34 -4.73
C CYS A 294 4.29 16.90 -3.32
N ARG A 295 5.46 16.56 -2.77
CA ARG A 295 5.85 16.91 -1.38
C ARG A 295 5.92 18.40 -1.08
N ALA A 296 6.13 19.23 -2.10
CA ALA A 296 6.33 20.67 -1.96
C ALA A 296 5.02 21.44 -1.70
N LEU A 297 3.86 20.76 -1.72
CA LEU A 297 2.55 21.37 -1.55
C LEU A 297 2.41 21.99 -0.15
N THR A 298 2.27 23.31 -0.12
CA THR A 298 2.06 24.11 1.09
C THR A 298 0.67 24.75 1.14
N THR A 299 0.07 25.02 -0.02
CA THR A 299 -1.24 25.66 -0.13
C THR A 299 -2.16 24.80 -0.98
N VAL A 300 -3.23 24.30 -0.37
CA VAL A 300 -4.17 23.39 -1.03
C VAL A 300 -5.61 23.84 -0.77
N SER A 301 -6.38 23.95 -1.85
CA SER A 301 -7.81 24.21 -1.84
C SER A 301 -8.54 23.13 -2.62
N LEU A 302 -9.18 22.19 -1.92
CA LEU A 302 -9.88 21.03 -2.49
C LEU A 302 -11.38 20.98 -2.13
N PRO A 303 -12.23 20.35 -2.96
CA PRO A 303 -13.65 20.03 -2.66
C PRO A 303 -13.81 19.23 -1.38
N ASP A 304 -14.80 19.59 -0.56
CA ASP A 304 -15.14 18.80 0.62
C ASP A 304 -15.50 17.37 0.24
N GLY A 305 -14.82 16.40 0.88
CA GLY A 305 -15.06 14.98 0.67
C GLY A 305 -14.49 14.39 -0.61
N VAL A 306 -13.66 15.12 -1.37
CA VAL A 306 -12.95 14.55 -2.53
C VAL A 306 -12.02 13.42 -2.09
N SER A 307 -11.96 12.35 -2.90
CA SER A 307 -11.02 11.26 -2.70
C SER A 307 -9.63 11.70 -3.16
N VAL A 308 -8.63 11.63 -2.28
CA VAL A 308 -7.25 12.02 -2.59
C VAL A 308 -6.32 10.85 -2.30
N ASP A 309 -5.65 10.37 -3.34
CA ASP A 309 -4.60 9.37 -3.24
C ASP A 309 -3.23 10.05 -3.34
N CYS A 310 -2.34 9.78 -2.39
CA CYS A 310 -0.98 10.31 -2.37
C CYS A 310 0.01 9.17 -2.53
N TYR A 311 0.91 9.27 -3.51
CA TYR A 311 1.94 8.29 -3.79
C TYR A 311 3.33 8.90 -3.52
N GLY A 312 4.10 8.27 -2.63
CA GLY A 312 5.47 8.64 -2.27
C GLY A 312 5.60 9.62 -1.11
N SER A 313 4.77 10.67 -1.04
CA SER A 313 4.77 11.63 0.07
C SER A 313 3.39 12.21 0.30
N VAL A 314 2.98 12.38 1.56
CA VAL A 314 1.75 13.13 1.91
C VAL A 314 2.12 14.57 2.29
N PRO A 315 1.65 15.57 1.53
CA PRO A 315 1.76 16.98 1.89
C PRO A 315 1.05 17.31 3.19
N TYR A 316 1.66 18.15 4.03
CA TYR A 316 1.08 18.58 5.30
C TYR A 316 -0.33 19.18 5.18
N PRO A 317 -0.64 20.08 4.21
CA PRO A 317 -1.96 20.72 4.12
C PRO A 317 -3.09 19.73 3.86
N LEU A 318 -2.76 18.57 3.29
CA LEU A 318 -3.74 17.56 2.95
C LEU A 318 -4.22 16.80 4.18
N LEU A 319 -3.36 16.59 5.19
CA LEU A 319 -3.62 15.71 6.35
C LEU A 319 -4.97 15.94 7.06
N ASN A 320 -5.56 17.14 6.93
CA ASN A 320 -6.82 17.53 7.57
C ASN A 320 -8.03 17.68 6.61
N GLN A 321 -7.85 17.52 5.29
CA GLN A 321 -8.87 17.90 4.30
C GLN A 321 -9.43 16.74 3.46
N ALA A 322 -8.78 15.57 3.42
CA ALA A 322 -9.19 14.48 2.54
C ALA A 322 -9.21 13.09 3.21
N ARG A 323 -9.95 12.17 2.60
CA ARG A 323 -9.88 10.74 2.93
C ARG A 323 -8.59 10.16 2.38
N PHE A 324 -7.56 10.03 3.20
CA PHE A 324 -6.26 9.48 2.78
C PHE A 324 -6.30 7.97 2.63
N PHE A 325 -5.87 7.50 1.47
CA PHE A 325 -5.20 6.22 1.35
C PHE A 325 -3.68 6.47 1.36
N ILE A 326 -2.98 5.97 2.39
CA ILE A 326 -1.52 6.01 2.48
C ILE A 326 -1.01 4.58 2.29
N ASP A 327 -0.23 4.34 1.24
CA ASP A 327 0.46 3.08 1.05
C ASP A 327 1.56 2.84 2.11
N GLU A 328 2.08 1.62 2.17
CA GLU A 328 3.05 1.24 3.21
C GLU A 328 4.36 2.02 3.12
N SER A 329 4.81 2.32 1.89
CA SER A 329 6.05 3.04 1.63
C SER A 329 5.96 4.51 2.09
N THR A 330 4.83 5.13 1.83
CA THR A 330 4.53 6.51 2.19
C THR A 330 4.37 6.63 3.70
N LEU A 331 3.73 5.66 4.34
CA LEU A 331 3.63 5.63 5.80
C LEU A 331 5.00 5.47 6.46
N ALA A 332 5.84 4.56 5.96
CA ALA A 332 7.20 4.39 6.47
C ALA A 332 8.01 5.69 6.37
N HIS A 333 7.92 6.38 5.23
CA HIS A 333 8.58 7.67 5.03
C HIS A 333 8.05 8.77 5.97
N CYS A 334 6.73 8.88 6.15
CA CYS A 334 6.13 9.81 7.10
C CYS A 334 6.59 9.53 8.54
N LEU A 335 6.71 8.26 8.93
CA LEU A 335 7.21 7.90 10.25
C LEU A 335 8.68 8.31 10.44
N THR A 336 9.56 8.10 9.46
CA THR A 336 10.95 8.57 9.53
C THR A 336 11.03 10.10 9.70
N ARG A 337 10.13 10.85 9.05
CA ARG A 337 10.07 12.33 9.19
C ARG A 337 9.57 12.76 10.57
N ILE A 338 8.58 12.07 11.14
CA ILE A 338 8.11 12.32 12.50
C ILE A 338 9.24 12.08 13.51
N GLU A 339 10.01 11.01 13.32
CA GLU A 339 11.17 10.68 14.15
C GLU A 339 12.31 11.72 13.98
N ALA A 340 12.40 12.35 12.82
CA ALA A 340 13.31 13.47 12.55
C ALA A 340 12.82 14.84 13.07
N GLY A 341 11.68 14.89 13.77
CA GLY A 341 11.16 16.11 14.41
C GLY A 341 10.00 16.80 13.68
N GLU A 342 9.51 16.27 12.56
CA GLU A 342 8.35 16.81 11.84
C GLU A 342 7.01 16.41 12.49
N HIS A 343 6.81 16.80 13.75
CA HIS A 343 5.64 16.38 14.55
C HIS A 343 4.29 16.87 14.00
N GLY A 344 4.27 17.86 13.09
CA GLY A 344 3.05 18.28 12.40
C GLY A 344 2.38 17.15 11.60
N LEU A 345 3.14 16.16 11.13
CA LEU A 345 2.60 15.02 10.39
C LEU A 345 1.82 14.03 11.28
N LEU A 346 2.01 14.10 12.61
CA LEU A 346 1.58 13.08 13.54
C LEU A 346 0.06 12.89 13.53
N GLU A 347 -0.72 13.97 13.55
CA GLU A 347 -2.18 13.88 13.64
C GLU A 347 -2.78 13.10 12.47
N GLY A 348 -2.39 13.45 11.23
CA GLY A 348 -2.86 12.76 10.03
C GLY A 348 -2.39 11.29 9.98
N VAL A 349 -1.15 11.02 10.38
CA VAL A 349 -0.64 9.64 10.46
C VAL A 349 -1.41 8.81 11.49
N LEU A 350 -1.70 9.36 12.67
CA LEU A 350 -2.48 8.67 13.70
C LEU A 350 -3.93 8.40 13.26
N ASN A 351 -4.53 9.32 12.51
CA ASN A 351 -5.86 9.13 11.93
C ASN A 351 -5.89 7.95 10.93
N VAL A 352 -4.84 7.81 10.11
CA VAL A 352 -4.72 6.67 9.17
C VAL A 352 -4.43 5.37 9.91
N LEU A 353 -3.49 5.37 10.86
CA LEU A 353 -3.15 4.21 11.68
C LEU A 353 -4.34 3.67 12.46
N ALA A 354 -5.18 4.55 13.02
CA ALA A 354 -6.37 4.17 13.77
C ALA A 354 -7.39 3.39 12.91
N GLN A 355 -7.39 3.59 11.59
CA GLN A 355 -8.33 2.93 10.67
C GLN A 355 -7.83 1.57 10.16
N ARG A 356 -6.56 1.20 10.41
CA ARG A 356 -5.96 -0.09 9.99
C ARG A 356 -6.38 -1.25 10.89
N HIS A 357 -7.64 -1.66 10.78
CA HIS A 357 -8.29 -2.58 11.71
C HIS A 357 -8.22 -4.08 11.33
N THR A 358 -7.53 -4.45 10.24
CA THR A 358 -7.26 -5.85 9.88
C THR A 358 -6.25 -6.45 10.87
N PRO A 359 -6.18 -7.79 11.08
CA PRO A 359 -5.23 -8.36 12.05
C PRO A 359 -3.78 -7.89 11.83
N HIS A 360 -3.29 -7.94 10.59
CA HIS A 360 -1.97 -7.43 10.22
C HIS A 360 -1.84 -5.92 10.44
N GLY A 361 -2.86 -5.14 10.03
CA GLY A 361 -2.87 -3.70 10.23
C GLY A 361 -2.82 -3.30 11.71
N VAL A 362 -3.52 -4.03 12.57
CA VAL A 362 -3.52 -3.79 14.02
C VAL A 362 -2.16 -4.10 14.62
N PHE A 363 -1.55 -5.23 14.26
CA PHE A 363 -0.19 -5.57 14.72
C PHE A 363 0.82 -4.48 14.32
N TYR A 364 0.79 -4.06 13.05
CA TYR A 364 1.66 -3.01 12.55
C TYR A 364 1.43 -1.69 13.29
N THR A 365 0.17 -1.28 13.48
CA THR A 365 -0.16 -0.05 14.20
C THR A 365 0.33 -0.11 15.65
N LEU A 366 0.08 -1.19 16.39
CA LEU A 366 0.55 -1.31 17.78
C LEU A 366 2.08 -1.23 17.90
N SER A 367 2.79 -1.91 17.00
CA SER A 367 4.26 -1.88 16.95
C SER A 367 4.78 -0.47 16.62
N THR A 368 4.12 0.23 15.70
CA THR A 368 4.45 1.60 15.32
C THR A 368 4.18 2.58 16.47
N LEU A 369 3.04 2.47 17.14
CA LEU A 369 2.72 3.30 18.31
C LEU A 369 3.71 3.07 19.44
N LEU A 370 4.12 1.83 19.70
CA LEU A 370 5.17 1.53 20.69
C LEU A 370 6.50 2.18 20.29
N ARG A 371 6.89 2.12 19.01
CA ARG A 371 8.13 2.72 18.52
C ARG A 371 8.16 4.23 18.77
N LEU A 372 7.07 4.93 18.44
CA LEU A 372 6.91 6.36 18.70
C LEU A 372 6.87 6.66 20.22
N ALA A 373 6.22 5.82 21.02
CA ALA A 373 6.14 5.98 22.47
C ALA A 373 7.51 5.83 23.15
N LYS A 374 8.37 4.92 22.68
CA LYS A 374 9.75 4.78 23.17
C LYS A 374 10.60 6.03 22.95
N GLN A 375 10.25 6.87 21.98
CA GLN A 375 10.88 8.16 21.72
C GLN A 375 10.21 9.32 22.48
N GLY A 376 9.19 9.05 23.30
CA GLY A 376 8.45 10.07 24.06
C GLY A 376 7.52 10.95 23.21
N ILE A 377 7.25 10.58 21.95
CA ILE A 377 6.45 11.41 21.04
C ILE A 377 4.97 11.33 21.41
N ALA A 378 4.41 12.45 21.89
CA ALA A 378 2.97 12.69 22.05
C ALA A 378 2.17 11.52 22.67
N LEU A 379 2.63 11.00 23.81
CA LEU A 379 2.11 9.79 24.46
C LEU A 379 0.58 9.76 24.67
N ASN A 380 -0.05 10.91 24.89
CA ASN A 380 -1.52 10.99 24.99
C ASN A 380 -2.19 10.71 23.64
N ALA A 381 -1.72 11.32 22.55
CA ALA A 381 -2.26 11.09 21.21
C ALA A 381 -2.07 9.64 20.74
N LEU A 382 -0.93 9.02 21.06
CA LEU A 382 -0.68 7.61 20.76
C LEU A 382 -1.70 6.69 21.47
N TRP A 383 -2.01 6.99 22.74
CA TRP A 383 -3.03 6.23 23.46
C TRP A 383 -4.43 6.42 22.88
N GLN A 384 -4.78 7.65 22.46
CA GLN A 384 -6.06 7.88 21.78
C GLN A 384 -6.14 7.13 20.44
N CYS A 385 -5.05 7.09 19.66
CA CYS A 385 -4.98 6.28 18.45
C CYS A 385 -5.22 4.79 18.74
N ARG A 386 -4.58 4.24 19.78
CA ARG A 386 -4.81 2.86 20.22
C ARG A 386 -6.27 2.61 20.61
N ARG A 387 -6.92 3.56 21.31
CA ARG A 387 -8.35 3.45 21.67
C ARG A 387 -9.23 3.44 20.42
N ALA A 388 -8.95 4.31 19.45
CA ALA A 388 -9.67 4.36 18.18
C ALA A 388 -9.48 3.06 17.39
N LEU A 389 -8.25 2.53 17.30
CA LEU A 389 -7.93 1.25 16.67
C LEU A 389 -8.77 0.09 17.26
N SER A 390 -8.84 0.00 18.59
CA SER A 390 -9.66 -0.99 19.30
C SER A 390 -11.15 -0.81 19.02
N GLY A 391 -11.64 0.44 18.98
CA GLY A 391 -13.02 0.76 18.61
C GLY A 391 -13.36 0.29 17.19
N TRP A 392 -12.51 0.59 16.22
CA TRP A 392 -12.69 0.17 14.83
C TRP A 392 -12.64 -1.35 14.67
N GLN A 393 -11.69 -2.04 15.30
CA GLN A 393 -11.62 -3.51 15.20
C GLN A 393 -12.92 -4.18 15.68
N ARG A 394 -13.54 -3.65 16.73
CA ARG A 394 -14.78 -4.16 17.33
C ARG A 394 -16.05 -3.92 16.50
N LEU A 395 -16.05 -2.96 15.59
CA LEU A 395 -17.24 -2.64 14.78
C LEU A 395 -17.57 -3.68 13.69
N GLY A 396 -16.70 -4.68 13.46
CA GLY A 396 -16.97 -5.81 12.55
C GLY A 396 -17.45 -5.40 11.14
N GLY A 397 -18.49 -6.06 10.60
CA GLY A 397 -19.02 -5.78 9.25
C GLY A 397 -19.69 -4.41 9.07
N ARG A 398 -19.90 -3.61 10.13
CA ARG A 398 -20.57 -2.29 10.06
C ARG A 398 -19.63 -1.13 9.67
N LYS A 399 -18.36 -1.43 9.40
CA LYS A 399 -17.27 -0.47 9.17
C LYS A 399 -17.44 0.39 7.92
N ARG A 400 -17.96 -0.18 6.82
CA ARG A 400 -18.09 0.53 5.53
C ARG A 400 -19.13 1.67 5.52
N LYS A 401 -19.97 1.77 6.56
CA LYS A 401 -21.09 2.74 6.62
C LYS A 401 -20.86 3.93 7.55
N ARG A 402 -19.76 3.97 8.33
CA ARG A 402 -19.53 5.02 9.33
C ARG A 402 -18.21 5.75 9.10
N LEU A 403 -18.28 7.07 9.21
CA LEU A 403 -17.14 7.99 9.07
C LEU A 403 -16.36 8.19 10.38
N SER A 404 -17.01 8.00 11.54
CA SER A 404 -16.42 8.26 12.85
C SER A 404 -16.92 7.28 13.93
N LEU A 405 -16.13 7.14 15.00
CA LEU A 405 -16.48 6.38 16.19
C LEU A 405 -17.36 7.21 17.13
N THR A 406 -18.38 6.59 17.72
CA THR A 406 -19.20 7.22 18.75
C THR A 406 -18.56 7.11 20.13
N HIS A 407 -19.00 7.92 21.09
CA HIS A 407 -18.56 7.82 22.48
C HIS A 407 -18.78 6.41 23.07
N GLN A 408 -19.87 5.72 22.68
CA GLN A 408 -20.14 4.35 23.11
C GLN A 408 -19.10 3.35 22.58
N ASP A 409 -18.57 3.57 21.37
CA ASP A 409 -17.55 2.70 20.78
C ASP A 409 -16.24 2.79 21.57
N TYR A 410 -15.84 3.99 21.98
CA TYR A 410 -14.70 4.21 22.86
C TYR A 410 -14.89 3.57 24.24
N GLN A 411 -16.09 3.67 24.82
CA GLN A 411 -16.38 3.01 26.11
C GLN A 411 -16.27 1.48 26.01
N ARG A 412 -16.73 0.89 24.91
CA ARG A 412 -16.59 -0.56 24.66
C ARG A 412 -15.12 -0.96 24.48
N ALA A 413 -14.36 -0.16 23.73
CA ALA A 413 -12.91 -0.36 23.55
C ALA A 413 -12.16 -0.33 24.89
N ASN A 414 -12.56 0.54 25.81
CA ASN A 414 -11.97 0.67 27.14
C ASN A 414 -12.29 -0.47 28.10
N LYS A 415 -13.29 -1.31 27.84
CA LYS A 415 -13.77 -2.35 28.77
C LYS A 415 -13.22 -3.75 28.53
N ARG A 416 -12.44 -3.96 27.46
CA ARG A 416 -12.00 -5.30 27.06
C ARG A 416 -10.61 -5.25 26.43
N TRP A 417 -9.76 -6.21 26.77
CA TRP A 417 -8.40 -6.38 26.25
C TRP A 417 -8.36 -7.70 25.49
N ALA A 418 -8.64 -7.63 24.19
CA ALA A 418 -8.79 -8.80 23.33
C ALA A 418 -8.58 -8.36 21.88
N TRP A 419 -7.32 -8.41 21.44
CA TRP A 419 -6.94 -8.08 20.07
C TRP A 419 -7.14 -9.27 19.14
N GLN A 420 -7.55 -9.00 17.90
CA GLN A 420 -7.43 -9.98 16.82
C GLN A 420 -6.12 -9.69 16.07
N LEU A 421 -5.17 -10.61 16.14
CA LEU A 421 -3.81 -10.49 15.61
C LEU A 421 -3.49 -11.67 14.67
N PRO A 422 -2.47 -11.57 13.79
CA PRO A 422 -1.97 -12.71 13.04
C PRO A 422 -1.48 -13.82 13.98
N VAL A 423 -1.73 -15.09 13.63
CA VAL A 423 -1.49 -16.25 14.51
C VAL A 423 -0.01 -16.35 14.92
N ASP A 424 0.90 -16.00 14.02
CA ASP A 424 2.36 -16.00 14.21
C ASP A 424 2.87 -14.77 14.98
N ARG A 425 2.06 -13.73 15.17
CA ARG A 425 2.44 -12.43 15.77
C ARG A 425 1.65 -12.07 17.02
N VAL A 426 0.88 -13.01 17.57
CA VAL A 426 0.03 -12.76 18.74
C VAL A 426 0.84 -12.26 19.93
N GLU A 427 1.95 -12.94 20.24
CA GLU A 427 2.78 -12.61 21.41
C GLU A 427 3.40 -11.21 21.30
N GLU A 428 3.95 -10.90 20.13
CA GLU A 428 4.59 -9.62 19.83
C GLU A 428 3.55 -8.48 19.88
N GLY A 429 2.35 -8.69 19.35
CA GLY A 429 1.29 -7.68 19.37
C GLY A 429 0.75 -7.39 20.77
N PHE A 430 0.54 -8.41 21.61
CA PHE A 430 0.15 -8.19 23.02
C PHE A 430 1.29 -7.54 23.82
N SER A 431 2.53 -7.95 23.57
CA SER A 431 3.71 -7.30 24.16
C SER A 431 3.77 -5.81 23.79
N ALA A 432 3.52 -5.48 22.51
CA ALA A 432 3.52 -4.11 22.04
C ALA A 432 2.47 -3.24 22.76
N ASP A 433 1.24 -3.75 22.91
CA ASP A 433 0.15 -3.04 23.60
C ASP A 433 0.43 -2.83 25.10
N LEU A 434 1.02 -3.83 25.79
CA LEU A 434 1.38 -3.72 27.20
C LEU A 434 2.49 -2.69 27.44
N HIS A 435 3.55 -2.73 26.64
CA HIS A 435 4.62 -1.73 26.74
C HIS A 435 4.09 -0.33 26.40
N LEU A 436 3.24 -0.21 25.37
CA LEU A 436 2.61 1.06 25.03
C LEU A 436 1.79 1.60 26.20
N TRP A 437 0.95 0.77 26.83
CA TRP A 437 0.22 1.15 28.03
C TRP A 437 1.14 1.62 29.15
N ALA A 438 2.21 0.87 29.43
CA ALA A 438 3.17 1.19 30.49
C ALA A 438 3.91 2.51 30.27
N LEU A 439 4.18 2.87 29.01
CA LEU A 439 4.77 4.17 28.66
C LEU A 439 3.74 5.31 28.70
N CYS A 440 2.48 5.05 28.33
CA CYS A 440 1.44 6.08 28.27
C CYS A 440 0.77 6.39 29.63
N MET A 441 0.67 5.44 30.56
CA MET A 441 -0.09 5.62 31.82
C MET A 441 0.37 6.75 32.75
N PRO A 442 1.67 7.13 32.82
CA PRO A 442 2.09 8.27 33.63
C PRO A 442 1.51 9.58 33.09
N HIS A 443 1.34 9.67 31.76
CA HIS A 443 1.02 10.90 31.04
C HIS A 443 -0.44 11.00 30.57
N CYS A 444 -1.19 9.88 30.55
CA CYS A 444 -2.55 9.82 30.01
C CYS A 444 -3.53 9.26 31.04
N SER A 445 -4.54 10.05 31.41
CA SER A 445 -5.59 9.65 32.37
C SER A 445 -6.40 8.45 31.88
N ASP A 446 -6.71 8.39 30.57
CA ASP A 446 -7.39 7.25 29.96
C ASP A 446 -6.57 5.96 30.04
N ALA A 447 -5.25 6.05 29.85
CA ALA A 447 -4.34 4.89 29.99
C ALA A 447 -4.28 4.42 31.44
N ARG A 448 -4.23 5.35 32.39
CA ARG A 448 -4.28 5.05 33.82
C ARG A 448 -5.60 4.37 34.21
N ALA A 449 -6.72 4.88 33.73
CA ALA A 449 -8.04 4.27 33.96
C ALA A 449 -8.16 2.86 33.35
N TYR A 450 -7.48 2.61 32.22
CA TYR A 450 -7.48 1.30 31.56
C TYR A 450 -6.79 0.19 32.38
N ARG A 451 -5.99 0.54 33.41
CA ARG A 451 -5.41 -0.42 34.37
C ARG A 451 -6.47 -1.35 34.95
N LYS A 452 -7.67 -0.84 35.26
CA LYS A 452 -8.79 -1.65 35.78
C LYS A 452 -9.22 -2.74 34.80
N THR A 453 -9.21 -2.43 33.52
CA THR A 453 -9.54 -3.39 32.46
C THR A 453 -8.44 -4.41 32.28
N LEU A 454 -7.17 -4.00 32.26
CA LEU A 454 -6.04 -4.92 32.18
C LEU A 454 -6.03 -5.88 33.39
N LEU A 455 -6.22 -5.38 34.61
CA LEU A 455 -6.26 -6.19 35.82
C LEU A 455 -7.36 -7.25 35.77
N LYS A 456 -8.55 -6.90 35.26
CA LYS A 456 -9.66 -7.84 35.10
C LYS A 456 -9.40 -8.87 34.00
N GLU A 457 -8.95 -8.42 32.82
CA GLU A 457 -8.81 -9.30 31.66
C GLU A 457 -7.57 -10.19 31.75
N ALA A 458 -6.49 -9.73 32.39
CA ALA A 458 -5.27 -10.51 32.63
C ALA A 458 -5.45 -11.66 33.64
N GLN A 459 -6.56 -11.72 34.38
CA GLN A 459 -6.91 -12.90 35.20
C GLN A 459 -7.29 -14.11 34.32
N LYS A 460 -7.63 -13.91 33.04
CA LYS A 460 -7.92 -15.00 32.10
C LYS A 460 -6.63 -15.70 31.69
N ARG A 461 -6.67 -17.03 31.58
CA ARG A 461 -5.52 -17.90 31.25
C ARG A 461 -4.65 -17.39 30.10
N ASP A 462 -5.25 -17.12 28.95
CA ASP A 462 -4.50 -16.70 27.75
C ASP A 462 -3.85 -15.31 27.91
N CYS A 463 -4.54 -14.39 28.58
CA CYS A 463 -4.06 -13.03 28.80
C CYS A 463 -2.97 -12.96 29.87
N LEU A 464 -3.06 -13.81 30.90
CA LEU A 464 -2.07 -13.88 31.98
C LEU A 464 -0.67 -14.21 31.43
N VAL A 465 -0.60 -15.17 30.51
CA VAL A 465 0.67 -15.60 29.89
C VAL A 465 1.39 -14.42 29.25
N HIS A 466 0.68 -13.60 28.46
CA HIS A 466 1.26 -12.45 27.80
C HIS A 466 1.77 -11.40 28.80
N LEU A 467 1.01 -11.14 29.87
CA LEU A 467 1.44 -10.23 30.93
C LEU A 467 2.68 -10.74 31.65
N LEU A 468 2.68 -12.01 32.08
CA LEU A 468 3.80 -12.61 32.82
C LEU A 468 5.09 -12.63 31.99
N ARG A 469 5.01 -12.97 30.70
CA ARG A 469 6.18 -12.94 29.81
C ARG A 469 6.85 -11.58 29.77
N VAL A 470 6.06 -10.51 29.65
CA VAL A 470 6.61 -9.16 29.58
C VAL A 470 7.08 -8.65 30.95
N ALA A 471 6.35 -8.96 32.02
CA ALA A 471 6.69 -8.53 33.36
C ALA A 471 7.91 -9.23 33.96
N THR A 472 8.27 -10.43 33.48
CA THR A 472 9.38 -11.24 34.03
C THR A 472 10.68 -11.14 33.23
N VAL A 473 10.79 -10.19 32.30
CA VAL A 473 12.07 -9.86 31.64
C VAL A 473 13.00 -9.18 32.63
N GLU A 474 14.32 -9.38 32.53
CA GLU A 474 15.32 -8.89 33.50
C GLU A 474 15.32 -7.36 33.69
N GLN A 475 14.77 -6.61 32.74
CA GLN A 475 14.56 -5.16 32.81
C GLN A 475 13.11 -4.79 32.47
N GLY A 476 12.15 -5.54 33.03
CA GLY A 476 10.72 -5.26 32.86
C GLY A 476 10.35 -3.86 33.37
N LEU A 477 9.43 -3.19 32.65
CA LEU A 477 8.93 -1.88 33.08
C LEU A 477 8.22 -1.99 34.45
N PRO A 478 8.49 -1.12 35.43
CA PRO A 478 7.94 -1.23 36.79
C PRO A 478 6.42 -1.36 36.84
N ALA A 479 5.71 -0.62 35.97
CA ALA A 479 4.25 -0.69 35.93
C ALA A 479 3.70 -2.04 35.44
N LEU A 480 4.45 -2.77 34.62
CA LEU A 480 4.07 -4.12 34.18
C LEU A 480 4.35 -5.16 35.27
N VAL A 481 5.44 -5.00 36.01
CA VAL A 481 5.75 -5.79 37.22
C VAL A 481 4.67 -5.60 38.29
N GLU A 482 4.26 -4.35 38.53
CA GLU A 482 3.19 -4.01 39.46
C GLU A 482 1.84 -4.60 39.02
N LEU A 483 1.47 -4.43 37.74
CA LEU A 483 0.24 -4.99 37.19
C LEU A 483 0.21 -6.52 37.29
N ALA A 484 1.32 -7.20 36.94
CA ALA A 484 1.43 -8.64 37.07
C ALA A 484 1.27 -9.08 38.53
N THR A 485 1.95 -8.41 39.46
CA THR A 485 1.85 -8.69 40.89
C THR A 485 0.42 -8.54 41.41
N ASP A 486 -0.27 -7.47 41.02
CA ASP A 486 -1.68 -7.24 41.40
C ASP A 486 -2.63 -8.31 40.85
N VAL A 487 -2.41 -8.76 39.60
CA VAL A 487 -3.19 -9.84 39.00
C VAL A 487 -2.98 -11.15 39.77
N LEU A 488 -1.73 -11.46 40.16
CA LEU A 488 -1.42 -12.65 40.94
C LEU A 488 -2.06 -12.61 42.35
N VAL A 489 -2.06 -11.44 42.99
CA VAL A 489 -2.75 -11.23 44.29
C VAL A 489 -4.26 -11.42 44.14
N ALA A 490 -4.87 -10.88 43.08
CA ALA A 490 -6.30 -11.03 42.83
C ALA A 490 -6.69 -12.51 42.63
N LEU A 491 -5.92 -13.25 41.82
CA LEU A 491 -6.12 -14.69 41.61
C LEU A 491 -5.92 -15.49 42.92
N TYR A 492 -4.95 -15.08 43.74
CA TYR A 492 -4.72 -15.70 45.05
C TYR A 492 -5.92 -15.51 45.99
N GLY A 493 -6.46 -14.29 46.07
CA GLY A 493 -7.64 -14.01 46.90
C GLY A 493 -8.92 -14.72 46.45
N GLN A 494 -9.02 -15.10 45.18
CA GLN A 494 -10.15 -15.86 44.63
C GLN A 494 -10.01 -17.39 44.81
N GLY A 495 -8.85 -17.88 45.25
CA GLY A 495 -8.59 -19.31 45.42
C GLY A 495 -8.43 -20.09 44.10
N GLU A 496 -8.28 -19.41 42.96
CA GLU A 496 -8.31 -20.05 41.64
C GLU A 496 -7.03 -20.82 41.28
N TRP A 497 -5.95 -20.69 42.06
CA TRP A 497 -4.65 -21.31 41.76
C TRP A 497 -4.68 -22.84 41.66
N GLN A 498 -5.51 -23.51 42.47
CA GLN A 498 -5.47 -24.97 42.61
C GLN A 498 -5.84 -25.74 41.33
N ARG A 499 -6.45 -25.06 40.34
CA ARG A 499 -6.83 -25.66 39.04
C ARG A 499 -6.42 -24.80 37.85
N PHE A 500 -5.56 -23.81 38.07
CA PHE A 500 -5.10 -22.92 37.00
C PHE A 500 -3.93 -23.57 36.27
N SER A 501 -4.11 -23.83 34.97
CA SER A 501 -3.04 -24.28 34.08
C SER A 501 -2.84 -23.27 32.96
N LEU A 502 -1.58 -23.07 32.58
CA LEU A 502 -1.25 -22.31 31.38
C LEU A 502 -1.49 -23.19 30.13
N PRO A 503 -1.79 -22.60 28.97
CA PRO A 503 -1.86 -23.32 27.70
C PRO A 503 -0.60 -24.16 27.43
N ASN A 504 -0.77 -25.29 26.75
CA ASN A 504 0.34 -26.17 26.36
C ASN A 504 1.38 -25.38 25.53
N GLY A 505 2.68 -25.54 25.83
CA GLY A 505 3.77 -24.76 25.23
C GLY A 505 4.07 -23.40 25.89
N GLN A 506 3.26 -22.97 26.86
CA GLN A 506 3.45 -21.71 27.61
C GLN A 506 3.88 -21.91 29.07
N SER A 507 4.04 -23.16 29.52
CA SER A 507 4.40 -23.52 30.90
C SER A 507 5.80 -23.02 31.31
N GLY A 508 6.69 -22.79 30.35
CA GLY A 508 8.02 -22.24 30.60
C GLY A 508 8.02 -20.86 31.27
N VAL A 509 6.95 -20.07 31.07
CA VAL A 509 6.81 -18.72 31.68
C VAL A 509 6.86 -18.76 33.21
N ALA A 510 6.35 -19.84 33.80
CA ALA A 510 6.32 -20.01 35.24
C ALA A 510 7.73 -20.08 35.87
N ARG A 511 8.75 -20.50 35.11
CA ARG A 511 10.15 -20.53 35.55
C ARG A 511 10.70 -19.13 35.84
N TYR A 512 10.12 -18.09 35.22
CA TYR A 512 10.56 -16.71 35.39
C TYR A 512 9.78 -15.93 36.45
N LEU A 513 8.68 -16.47 37.00
CA LEU A 513 7.91 -15.85 38.07
C LEU A 513 8.75 -15.43 39.29
N PRO A 514 9.78 -16.18 39.73
CA PRO A 514 10.64 -15.75 40.82
C PRO A 514 11.36 -14.42 40.56
N ARG A 515 11.51 -13.96 39.31
CA ARG A 515 12.06 -12.63 39.02
C ARG A 515 11.19 -11.51 39.57
N LEU A 516 9.87 -11.72 39.68
CA LEU A 516 8.96 -10.74 40.31
C LEU A 516 9.27 -10.56 41.81
N LEU A 517 9.82 -11.58 42.48
CA LEU A 517 10.23 -11.50 43.89
C LEU A 517 11.46 -10.60 44.11
N ARG A 518 12.18 -10.24 43.04
CA ARG A 518 13.31 -9.30 43.09
C ARG A 518 12.87 -7.84 43.00
N ALA A 519 11.58 -7.57 42.79
CA ALA A 519 11.05 -6.21 42.78
C ALA A 519 11.20 -5.55 44.17
N GLN A 520 11.56 -4.27 44.20
CA GLN A 520 11.74 -3.55 45.46
C GLN A 520 10.38 -3.36 46.18
N ALA A 521 10.37 -3.62 47.49
CA ALA A 521 9.25 -3.36 48.41
C ALA A 521 7.96 -4.19 48.18
N LEU A 522 8.07 -5.52 48.04
CA LEU A 522 6.90 -6.39 48.07
C LEU A 522 6.29 -6.52 49.47
N THR A 523 4.96 -6.49 49.55
CA THR A 523 4.21 -6.82 50.77
C THR A 523 4.23 -8.33 51.05
N PRO A 524 3.94 -8.76 52.30
CA PRO A 524 3.83 -10.19 52.62
C PRO A 524 2.77 -10.92 51.79
N LEU A 525 1.65 -10.25 51.49
CA LEU A 525 0.58 -10.79 50.64
C LEU A 525 1.05 -11.00 49.20
N GLN A 526 1.74 -10.02 48.62
CA GLN A 526 2.28 -10.12 47.26
C GLN A 526 3.34 -11.23 47.16
N THR A 527 4.24 -11.30 48.13
CA THR A 527 5.26 -12.37 48.22
C THR A 527 4.59 -13.74 48.26
N THR A 528 3.57 -13.90 49.10
CA THR A 528 2.81 -15.15 49.22
C THR A 528 2.08 -15.50 47.92
N ALA A 529 1.43 -14.53 47.27
CA ALA A 529 0.72 -14.74 46.01
C ALA A 529 1.66 -15.17 44.87
N ILE A 530 2.82 -14.51 44.73
CA ILE A 530 3.82 -14.86 43.71
C ILE A 530 4.40 -16.26 43.96
N LEU A 531 4.74 -16.60 45.21
CA LEU A 531 5.23 -17.93 45.55
C LEU A 531 4.19 -19.02 45.27
N ASN A 532 2.91 -18.78 45.61
CA ASN A 532 1.83 -19.69 45.28
C ASN A 532 1.63 -19.84 43.76
N ALA A 533 1.71 -18.75 43.01
CA ALA A 533 1.64 -18.80 41.55
C ALA A 533 2.79 -19.62 40.98
N ALA A 534 4.03 -19.40 41.44
CA ALA A 534 5.19 -20.19 41.03
C ALA A 534 5.00 -21.68 41.33
N ALA A 535 4.48 -22.02 42.52
CA ALA A 535 4.25 -23.41 42.90
C ALA A 535 3.15 -24.10 42.09
N ASN A 536 2.09 -23.38 41.72
CA ASN A 536 1.00 -23.97 40.95
C ASN A 536 1.30 -24.02 39.44
N LEU A 537 2.06 -23.06 38.90
CA LEU A 537 2.30 -22.95 37.46
C LEU A 537 3.59 -23.60 36.95
N ALA A 538 4.64 -23.75 37.78
CA ALA A 538 5.91 -24.32 37.34
C ALA A 538 5.77 -25.80 36.92
N PRO A 539 6.59 -26.36 36.04
CA PRO A 539 6.63 -27.82 35.86
C PRO A 539 6.97 -28.52 37.19
N TRP A 540 6.31 -29.65 37.49
CA TRP A 540 6.50 -30.40 38.75
C TRP A 540 7.97 -30.74 39.00
N LEU A 541 8.67 -31.20 37.96
CA LEU A 541 10.09 -31.57 38.04
C LEU A 541 11.00 -30.40 38.44
N SER A 542 10.69 -29.19 37.97
CA SER A 542 11.47 -27.98 38.31
C SER A 542 11.08 -27.35 39.65
N LEU A 543 9.97 -27.78 40.25
CA LEU A 543 9.40 -27.15 41.43
C LEU A 543 10.32 -27.24 42.68
N PRO A 544 10.91 -28.40 43.02
CA PRO A 544 11.80 -28.49 44.18
C PRO A 544 13.01 -27.56 44.06
N ALA A 545 13.66 -27.51 42.90
CA ALA A 545 14.80 -26.63 42.63
C ALA A 545 14.42 -25.14 42.75
N LEU A 546 13.28 -24.77 42.17
CA LEU A 546 12.75 -23.40 42.25
C LEU A 546 12.48 -22.99 43.70
N LEU A 547 11.83 -23.86 44.50
CA LEU A 547 11.53 -23.57 45.90
C LEU A 547 12.79 -23.59 46.79
N ALA A 548 13.78 -24.45 46.49
CA ALA A 548 15.06 -24.44 47.18
C ALA A 548 15.81 -23.10 46.98
N HIS A 549 15.82 -22.58 45.75
CA HIS A 549 16.38 -21.26 45.47
C HIS A 549 15.63 -20.15 46.21
N GLN A 550 14.30 -20.28 46.34
CA GLN A 550 13.50 -19.31 47.11
C GLN A 550 13.67 -19.43 48.63
N LEU A 551 14.04 -20.59 49.18
CA LEU A 551 14.35 -20.72 50.61
C LEU A 551 15.55 -19.86 51.02
N ALA A 552 16.51 -19.63 50.13
CA ALA A 552 17.65 -18.75 50.38
C ALA A 552 17.24 -17.27 50.42
N ASN A 553 16.28 -16.86 49.60
CA ASN A 553 15.91 -15.45 49.41
C ASN A 553 14.67 -15.03 50.22
N ASN A 554 13.75 -15.96 50.50
CA ASN A 554 12.42 -15.73 51.07
C ASN A 554 12.05 -16.84 52.09
N SER A 555 12.97 -17.15 53.01
CA SER A 555 12.90 -18.38 53.83
C SER A 555 11.59 -18.60 54.58
N GLY A 556 11.03 -17.57 55.21
CA GLY A 556 9.79 -17.69 56.00
C GLY A 556 8.57 -18.06 55.14
N PRO A 557 8.19 -17.21 54.18
CA PRO A 557 7.08 -17.48 53.26
C PRO A 557 7.25 -18.78 52.47
N THR A 558 8.46 -19.10 52.00
CA THR A 558 8.71 -20.32 51.25
C THR A 558 8.57 -21.58 52.10
N ARG A 559 9.02 -21.58 53.37
CA ARG A 559 8.77 -22.69 54.29
C ARG A 559 7.29 -22.89 54.57
N ALA A 560 6.56 -21.80 54.81
CA ALA A 560 5.12 -21.86 55.03
C ALA A 560 4.41 -22.47 53.81
N LEU A 561 4.81 -22.08 52.59
CA LEU A 561 4.27 -22.67 51.36
C LEU A 561 4.59 -24.17 51.25
N LEU A 562 5.83 -24.59 51.46
CA LEU A 562 6.21 -26.00 51.40
C LEU A 562 5.42 -26.86 52.40
N MET A 563 5.22 -26.37 53.62
CA MET A 563 4.40 -27.03 54.64
C MET A 563 2.92 -27.13 54.24
N THR A 564 2.38 -26.09 53.59
CA THR A 564 1.02 -26.13 53.05
C THR A 564 0.91 -27.14 51.91
N LEU A 565 1.88 -27.14 50.97
CA LEU A 565 1.88 -28.04 49.83
C LEU A 565 1.99 -29.50 50.25
N SER A 566 2.83 -29.84 51.24
CA SER A 566 2.97 -31.22 51.73
C SER A 566 1.69 -31.77 52.38
N ARG A 567 0.77 -30.89 52.79
CA ARG A 567 -0.50 -31.23 53.43
C ARG A 567 -1.69 -31.24 52.46
N HIS A 568 -1.48 -30.95 51.17
CA HIS A 568 -2.56 -31.01 50.19
C HIS A 568 -3.16 -32.42 50.02
N PRO A 569 -4.43 -32.53 49.61
CA PRO A 569 -5.07 -33.82 49.36
C PRO A 569 -4.39 -34.56 48.20
N ASP A 570 -4.44 -35.89 48.21
CA ASP A 570 -3.81 -36.75 47.19
C ASP A 570 -4.28 -36.41 45.77
N GLU A 571 -5.53 -35.98 45.62
CA GLU A 571 -6.11 -35.54 44.34
C GLU A 571 -5.33 -34.38 43.71
N TRP A 572 -4.83 -33.43 44.52
CA TRP A 572 -4.02 -32.33 44.02
C TRP A 572 -2.72 -32.84 43.42
N PHE A 573 -2.04 -33.79 44.08
CA PHE A 573 -0.82 -34.41 43.56
C PHE A 573 -1.07 -35.23 42.30
N ARG A 574 -2.19 -35.97 42.26
CA ARG A 574 -2.60 -36.75 41.06
C ARG A 574 -2.86 -35.87 39.85
N TRP A 575 -3.42 -34.69 40.06
CA TRP A 575 -3.59 -33.69 39.00
C TRP A 575 -2.26 -33.03 38.61
N ARG A 576 -1.37 -32.79 39.58
CA ARG A 576 -0.18 -31.96 39.40
C ARG A 576 1.04 -32.70 38.83
N MET A 577 1.22 -33.96 39.21
CA MET A 577 2.37 -34.77 38.80
C MET A 577 2.12 -35.42 37.44
N PRO A 578 3.15 -35.51 36.57
CA PRO A 578 3.03 -36.20 35.29
C PRO A 578 2.89 -37.72 35.48
N GLY A 579 2.32 -38.41 34.48
CA GLY A 579 2.44 -39.87 34.35
C GLY A 579 1.56 -40.73 35.25
N PHE A 580 0.38 -40.25 35.68
CA PHE A 580 -0.59 -41.00 36.51
C PHE A 580 0.03 -41.55 37.82
N PRO A 581 0.36 -40.68 38.78
CA PRO A 581 1.04 -41.11 40.01
C PRO A 581 0.16 -42.05 40.85
N ASN A 582 0.76 -43.13 41.36
CA ASN A 582 0.13 -43.99 42.36
C ASN A 582 0.27 -43.40 43.78
N SER A 583 -0.37 -44.00 44.78
CA SER A 583 -0.33 -43.50 46.16
C SER A 583 1.08 -43.45 46.76
N GLN A 584 1.99 -44.34 46.34
CA GLN A 584 3.38 -44.33 46.79
C GLN A 584 4.13 -43.12 46.24
N HIS A 585 3.95 -42.78 44.96
CA HIS A 585 4.52 -41.58 44.35
C HIS A 585 4.04 -40.30 45.06
N VAL A 586 2.75 -40.23 45.40
CA VAL A 586 2.17 -39.11 46.14
C VAL A 586 2.75 -39.00 47.55
N ALA A 587 2.88 -40.13 48.27
CA ALA A 587 3.48 -40.14 49.61
C ALA A 587 4.95 -39.68 49.59
N THR A 588 5.75 -40.16 48.62
CA THR A 588 7.13 -39.73 48.42
C THR A 588 7.21 -38.24 48.12
N ALA A 589 6.36 -37.70 47.24
CA ALA A 589 6.30 -36.29 46.91
C ALA A 589 5.97 -35.42 48.15
N LYS A 590 5.01 -35.84 48.98
CA LYS A 590 4.66 -35.15 50.23
C LYS A 590 5.83 -35.12 51.20
N GLN A 591 6.49 -36.26 51.39
CA GLN A 591 7.67 -36.38 52.25
C GLN A 591 8.82 -35.49 51.76
N GLN A 592 9.06 -35.49 50.45
CA GLN A 592 10.06 -34.67 49.77
C GLN A 592 9.85 -33.17 50.00
N LEU A 593 8.62 -32.67 49.82
CA LEU A 593 8.29 -31.27 50.10
C LEU A 593 8.44 -30.93 51.59
N LEU A 594 8.06 -31.84 52.48
CA LEU A 594 8.22 -31.65 53.94
C LEU A 594 9.70 -31.61 54.36
N GLN A 595 10.53 -32.49 53.82
CA GLN A 595 11.98 -32.49 54.06
C GLN A 595 12.61 -31.19 53.58
N LEU A 596 12.21 -30.69 52.40
CA LEU A 596 12.67 -29.41 51.89
C LEU A 596 12.21 -28.23 52.76
N ALA A 597 11.04 -28.30 53.39
CA ALA A 597 10.57 -27.28 54.33
C ALA A 597 11.42 -27.22 55.61
N LEU A 598 11.94 -28.36 56.07
CA LEU A 598 12.64 -28.53 57.34
C LEU A 598 14.16 -28.30 57.24
N VAL A 599 14.75 -28.42 56.04
CA VAL A 599 16.19 -28.24 55.86
C VAL A 599 16.60 -26.76 56.02
N PRO A 600 17.80 -26.47 56.56
CA PRO A 600 18.39 -25.14 56.49
C PRO A 600 18.54 -24.68 55.04
N ALA A 601 18.39 -23.37 54.77
CA ALA A 601 18.45 -22.83 53.42
C ALA A 601 19.77 -23.17 52.69
N SER A 602 20.89 -23.21 53.42
CA SER A 602 22.21 -23.62 52.93
C SER A 602 22.29 -25.11 52.50
N GLY A 603 21.40 -25.96 53.00
CA GLY A 603 21.33 -27.39 52.68
C GLY A 603 20.29 -27.74 51.60
N ALA A 604 19.42 -26.81 51.23
CA ALA A 604 18.28 -27.05 50.34
C ALA A 604 18.71 -27.52 48.94
N HIS A 605 19.74 -26.91 48.35
CA HIS A 605 20.23 -27.29 47.02
C HIS A 605 20.82 -28.71 46.99
N LYS A 606 21.57 -29.11 48.03
CA LYS A 606 22.13 -30.47 48.15
C LYS A 606 21.01 -31.52 48.27
N LEU A 607 19.96 -31.21 49.03
CA LEU A 607 18.80 -32.08 49.16
C LEU A 607 18.08 -32.26 47.81
N VAL A 608 17.88 -31.18 47.04
CA VAL A 608 17.27 -31.27 45.71
C VAL A 608 18.08 -32.15 44.77
N GLN A 609 19.41 -32.03 44.74
CA GLN A 609 20.27 -32.90 43.93
C GLN A 609 20.12 -34.39 44.30
N GLN A 610 19.97 -34.69 45.60
CA GLN A 610 19.69 -36.06 46.06
C GLN A 610 18.29 -36.54 45.66
N MET A 611 17.29 -35.66 45.69
CA MET A 611 15.92 -35.97 45.26
C MET A 611 15.84 -36.27 43.77
N GLU A 612 16.57 -35.53 42.93
CA GLU A 612 16.66 -35.74 41.48
C GLU A 612 17.30 -37.09 41.14
N GLN A 613 18.35 -37.49 41.88
CA GLN A 613 18.98 -38.80 41.74
C GLN A 613 18.07 -39.97 42.18
N SER A 614 17.12 -39.68 43.08
CA SER A 614 16.16 -40.65 43.64
C SER A 614 14.82 -40.67 42.90
N ALA A 615 14.62 -39.84 41.87
CA ALA A 615 13.31 -39.57 41.30
C ALA A 615 12.72 -40.78 40.56
N VAL A 616 11.55 -41.24 41.05
CA VAL A 616 10.79 -42.41 40.57
C VAL A 616 10.01 -42.15 39.27
N ILE A 617 9.95 -40.90 38.78
CA ILE A 617 9.24 -40.56 37.54
C ILE A 617 10.16 -39.74 36.63
N ARG A 618 10.78 -40.41 35.66
CA ARG A 618 11.39 -39.76 34.49
C ARG A 618 10.29 -39.36 33.51
N GLU A 619 10.40 -38.20 32.87
CA GLU A 619 9.56 -37.87 31.71
C GLU A 619 9.74 -38.93 30.63
N PRO A 620 8.66 -39.33 29.93
CA PRO A 620 8.83 -40.14 28.73
C PRO A 620 9.62 -39.32 27.69
N ALA A 621 10.56 -39.99 27.02
CA ALA A 621 11.61 -39.37 26.20
C ALA A 621 11.13 -38.41 25.09
N TRP A 622 9.83 -38.39 24.76
CA TRP A 622 9.24 -37.48 23.78
C TRP A 622 8.91 -36.07 24.33
N MET A 623 9.08 -35.82 25.64
CA MET A 623 8.97 -34.47 26.23
C MET A 623 10.31 -33.75 26.41
N VAL A 624 11.45 -34.45 26.24
CA VAL A 624 12.79 -33.88 26.42
C VAL A 624 13.31 -33.34 25.10
N ASN A 625 12.85 -32.16 24.73
CA ASN A 625 13.61 -31.24 23.89
C ASN A 625 13.60 -29.92 24.63
N ASP A 626 14.63 -29.69 25.46
CA ASP A 626 15.16 -28.37 25.84
C ASP A 626 16.29 -28.59 26.85
N GLY A 627 17.53 -28.63 26.34
CA GLY A 627 18.74 -28.72 27.15
C GLY A 627 18.92 -27.46 28.00
N PHE A 628 18.90 -27.59 29.32
CA PHE A 628 19.23 -26.47 30.22
C PHE A 628 19.77 -26.88 31.60
N LEU A 629 20.17 -28.14 31.82
CA LEU A 629 20.75 -28.53 33.12
C LEU A 629 22.25 -28.17 33.28
N SER A 630 22.80 -27.27 32.47
CA SER A 630 24.22 -26.88 32.57
C SER A 630 24.51 -25.59 33.36
N ASP A 631 23.55 -24.68 33.58
CA ASP A 631 23.86 -23.34 34.11
C ASP A 631 22.88 -22.81 35.17
N CYS A 632 22.64 -23.60 36.24
CA CYS A 632 21.99 -23.13 37.48
C CYS A 632 22.78 -23.56 38.71
#